data_AF-A0A3C0KQ00-F1
#
_entry.id   AF-A0A3C0KQ00-F1
#
_cell.length_a   1.000
_cell.length_b   1.000
_cell.length_c   1.000
_cell.angle_alpha   90.00
_cell.angle_beta   90.00
_cell.angle_gamma   90.00
#
_symmetry.space_group_name_H-M   'P 1'
#
loop_
_entity.id
_entity.type
_entity.pdbx_description
1 polymer ?
#
loop_
_entity_poly.entity_id
_entity_poly.type
_entity_poly.pdbx_seq_one_letter_code
_entity_poly.pdbx_strand_id
1 'polypeptide(L)'
;MKFKIILILSVIVLLFGCATYPRTSEEQAKHHANKARAAFSKGDSTEKSDHIDTALTETSGDIRIKELFVSHPQGRDYYRMHLEETIARVSNVYQANAAFDRLSAAKSAGLFPEDQMNDLLAKLEKTVTNGNVSGSIPFDFSEPIDRFPYLNDPVNQRIMLDRSIKNLQTKGNGNRPVKALIEYVQKVGPDSAEGKRIESLLPTLNIRSDELDIIANVFPQFVKARKEEISVSVFLQVKNGDRLLTEDILQALRGKVRGV
;
A
#
# COMPACT_ATOMS: atom_id res chain seq x y z
N MET A 1 60.91 -24.16 4.92
CA MET A 1 59.68 -24.73 4.31
C MET A 1 58.44 -24.76 5.22
N LYS A 2 58.45 -24.19 6.45
CA LYS A 2 57.29 -24.26 7.37
C LYS A 2 56.40 -23.00 7.43
N PHE A 3 56.82 -21.88 6.83
CA PHE A 3 56.08 -20.61 6.86
C PHE A 3 55.06 -20.40 5.73
N LYS A 4 55.13 -21.19 4.65
CA LYS A 4 54.19 -21.04 3.51
C LYS A 4 52.85 -21.74 3.70
N ILE A 5 52.75 -22.67 4.67
CA ILE A 5 51.51 -23.42 4.94
C ILE A 5 50.56 -22.61 5.84
N ILE A 6 51.09 -21.78 6.74
CA ILE A 6 50.28 -20.96 7.66
C ILE A 6 49.56 -19.82 6.92
N LEU A 7 50.21 -19.23 5.90
CA LEU A 7 49.62 -18.12 5.15
C LEU A 7 48.44 -18.55 4.25
N ILE A 8 48.46 -19.79 3.74
CA ILE A 8 47.38 -20.35 2.91
C ILE A 8 46.15 -20.70 3.78
N LEU A 9 46.34 -21.13 5.02
CA LEU A 9 45.23 -21.40 5.94
C LEU A 9 44.50 -20.11 6.37
N SER A 10 45.21 -19.01 6.54
CA SER A 10 44.62 -17.70 6.89
C SER A 10 43.81 -17.05 5.75
N VAL A 11 44.10 -17.39 4.49
CA VAL A 11 43.34 -16.87 3.33
C VAL A 11 42.04 -17.64 3.11
N ILE A 12 41.98 -18.93 3.46
CA ILE A 12 40.75 -19.72 3.37
C ILE A 12 39.71 -19.27 4.42
N VAL A 13 40.14 -18.85 5.62
CA VAL A 13 39.24 -18.34 6.67
C VAL A 13 38.62 -16.98 6.28
N LEU A 14 39.30 -16.18 5.46
CA LEU A 14 38.80 -14.87 5.00
C LEU A 14 37.81 -14.96 3.82
N LEU A 15 37.73 -16.10 3.12
CA LEU A 15 36.79 -16.30 2.01
C LEU A 15 35.42 -16.87 2.44
N PHE A 16 35.28 -17.35 3.68
CA PHE A 16 33.99 -17.75 4.27
C PHE A 16 33.23 -16.58 4.95
N GLY A 17 33.80 -15.37 4.93
CA GLY A 17 33.29 -14.20 5.68
C GLY A 17 32.18 -13.40 5.00
N CYS A 18 31.78 -13.73 3.77
CA CYS A 18 30.59 -13.17 3.14
C CYS A 18 29.50 -14.23 3.13
N ALA A 19 28.77 -14.35 4.25
CA ALA A 19 27.55 -15.16 4.25
C ALA A 19 26.61 -14.59 3.18
N THR A 20 26.53 -15.24 2.04
CA THR A 20 25.61 -14.87 0.97
C THR A 20 24.19 -15.05 1.50
N TYR A 21 23.36 -14.03 1.32
CA TYR A 21 21.94 -14.13 1.64
C TYR A 21 21.35 -15.33 0.87
N PRO A 22 20.58 -16.22 1.52
CA PRO A 22 20.07 -17.42 0.86
C PRO A 22 19.15 -17.08 -0.32
N ARG A 23 19.12 -17.95 -1.33
CA ARG A 23 18.38 -17.68 -2.57
C ARG A 23 16.96 -18.22 -2.55
N THR A 24 16.71 -19.29 -1.81
CA THR A 24 15.38 -19.91 -1.73
C THR A 24 14.61 -19.37 -0.53
N SER A 25 13.29 -19.25 -0.68
CA SER A 25 12.40 -18.78 0.39
C SER A 25 12.52 -19.64 1.66
N GLU A 26 12.62 -20.96 1.52
CA GLU A 26 12.81 -21.86 2.66
C GLU A 26 14.16 -21.64 3.39
N GLU A 27 15.25 -21.43 2.66
CA GLU A 27 16.54 -21.14 3.29
C GLU A 27 16.56 -19.75 3.93
N GLN A 28 15.84 -18.78 3.37
CA GLN A 28 15.65 -17.45 3.96
C GLN A 28 14.87 -17.55 5.27
N ALA A 29 13.76 -18.30 5.31
CA ALA A 29 13.02 -18.59 6.54
C ALA A 29 13.93 -19.16 7.63
N LYS A 30 14.73 -20.17 7.28
CA LYS A 30 15.70 -20.79 8.19
C LYS A 30 16.79 -19.80 8.64
N HIS A 31 17.32 -18.99 7.73
CA HIS A 31 18.33 -17.98 8.04
C HIS A 31 17.81 -16.97 9.05
N HIS A 32 16.61 -16.41 8.81
CA HIS A 32 15.98 -15.44 9.69
C HIS A 32 15.62 -16.05 11.05
N ALA A 33 15.07 -17.27 11.10
CA ALA A 33 14.81 -17.95 12.37
C ALA A 33 16.11 -18.20 13.20
N ASN A 34 17.22 -18.53 12.54
CA ASN A 34 18.51 -18.68 13.20
C ASN A 34 19.08 -17.35 13.71
N LYS A 35 18.89 -16.26 12.96
CA LYS A 35 19.26 -14.91 13.39
C LYS A 35 18.43 -14.46 14.60
N ALA A 36 17.12 -14.68 14.58
CA ALA A 36 16.25 -14.43 15.74
C ALA A 36 16.73 -15.24 16.97
N ARG A 37 17.07 -16.52 16.80
CA ARG A 37 17.65 -17.36 17.86
C ARG A 37 18.95 -16.77 18.44
N ALA A 38 19.86 -16.32 17.58
CA ALA A 38 21.10 -15.70 18.02
C ALA A 38 20.84 -14.38 18.77
N ALA A 39 19.87 -13.59 18.31
CA ALA A 39 19.46 -12.34 18.95
C ALA A 39 18.82 -12.58 20.33
N PHE A 40 18.04 -13.66 20.52
CA PHE A 40 17.55 -14.11 21.84
C PHE A 40 18.68 -14.27 22.84
N SER A 41 19.80 -14.86 22.43
CA SER A 41 20.98 -15.08 23.29
C SER A 41 21.74 -13.80 23.65
N LYS A 42 21.59 -12.73 22.85
CA LYS A 42 22.32 -11.45 23.02
C LYS A 42 21.52 -10.36 23.73
N GLY A 43 20.22 -10.58 23.96
CA GLY A 43 19.37 -9.56 24.59
C GLY A 43 18.84 -8.48 23.64
N ASP A 44 19.22 -8.46 22.36
CA ASP A 44 18.79 -7.44 21.38
C ASP A 44 17.31 -7.58 21.00
N SER A 45 16.43 -6.79 21.59
CA SER A 45 14.97 -6.89 21.39
C SER A 45 14.50 -6.57 19.97
N THR A 46 15.19 -5.66 19.28
CA THR A 46 14.77 -5.17 17.95
C THR A 46 15.14 -6.19 16.89
N GLU A 47 16.39 -6.66 16.87
CA GLU A 47 16.84 -7.66 15.89
C GLU A 47 16.06 -8.97 16.01
N LYS A 48 15.68 -9.39 17.24
CA LYS A 48 14.87 -10.60 17.46
C LYS A 48 13.59 -10.56 16.63
N SER A 49 12.82 -9.49 16.76
CA SER A 49 11.47 -9.41 16.23
C SER A 49 11.44 -9.10 14.75
N ASP A 50 12.37 -8.29 14.24
CA ASP A 50 12.48 -8.04 12.79
C ASP A 50 12.83 -9.32 12.01
N HIS A 51 13.68 -10.18 12.58
CA HIS A 51 13.97 -11.48 12.00
C HIS A 51 12.78 -12.45 12.11
N ILE A 52 11.95 -12.38 13.14
CA ILE A 52 10.70 -13.15 13.21
C ILE A 52 9.72 -12.66 12.13
N ASP A 53 9.51 -11.34 12.02
CA ASP A 53 8.63 -10.72 11.02
C ASP A 53 9.03 -11.17 9.60
N THR A 54 10.32 -11.11 9.29
CA THR A 54 10.83 -11.53 7.97
C THR A 54 10.72 -13.04 7.75
N ALA A 55 11.00 -13.86 8.77
CA ALA A 55 10.85 -15.31 8.61
C ALA A 55 9.41 -15.68 8.28
N LEU A 56 8.41 -15.01 8.88
CA LEU A 56 6.99 -15.29 8.68
C LEU A 56 6.47 -14.93 7.28
N THR A 57 7.18 -14.09 6.52
CA THR A 57 6.83 -13.81 5.12
C THR A 57 7.35 -14.87 4.16
N GLU A 58 8.21 -15.77 4.63
CA GLU A 58 8.85 -16.81 3.81
C GLU A 58 8.16 -18.18 3.92
N THR A 59 8.36 -19.01 2.90
CA THR A 59 7.89 -20.39 2.86
C THR A 59 8.49 -21.18 4.03
N SER A 60 7.65 -21.94 4.75
CA SER A 60 7.99 -22.66 6.01
C SER A 60 8.33 -21.76 7.21
N GLY A 61 8.19 -20.44 7.09
CA GLY A 61 8.43 -19.47 8.16
C GLY A 61 7.71 -19.79 9.45
N ASP A 62 6.44 -20.14 9.36
CA ASP A 62 5.59 -20.50 10.49
C ASP A 62 6.15 -21.71 11.27
N ILE A 63 6.59 -22.76 10.58
CA ILE A 63 7.20 -23.95 11.18
C ILE A 63 8.49 -23.55 11.90
N ARG A 64 9.36 -22.77 11.25
CA ARG A 64 10.65 -22.35 11.83
C ARG A 64 10.49 -21.48 13.06
N ILE A 65 9.51 -20.57 13.07
CA ILE A 65 9.24 -19.71 14.22
C ILE A 65 8.57 -20.49 15.37
N LYS A 66 7.71 -21.48 15.08
CA LYS A 66 7.18 -22.40 16.10
C LYS A 66 8.30 -23.22 16.75
N GLU A 67 9.21 -23.79 15.95
CA GLU A 67 10.40 -24.50 16.45
C GLU A 67 11.26 -23.59 17.33
N LEU A 68 11.43 -22.32 16.92
CA LEU A 68 12.14 -21.32 17.71
C LEU A 68 11.47 -21.11 19.07
N PHE A 69 10.16 -20.90 19.11
CA PHE A 69 9.43 -20.71 20.37
C PHE A 69 9.39 -21.94 21.27
N VAL A 70 9.43 -23.16 20.71
CA VAL A 70 9.62 -24.38 21.53
C VAL A 70 10.99 -24.36 22.21
N SER A 71 12.04 -23.97 21.49
CA SER A 71 13.40 -23.89 22.04
C SER A 71 13.62 -22.68 22.97
N HIS A 72 12.83 -21.62 22.80
CA HIS A 72 12.90 -20.37 23.57
C HIS A 72 11.49 -19.90 23.95
N PRO A 73 10.85 -20.49 24.98
CA PRO A 73 9.44 -20.23 25.30
C PRO A 73 9.10 -18.76 25.57
N GLN A 74 10.00 -18.02 26.21
CA GLN A 74 9.85 -16.58 26.46
C GLN A 74 9.81 -15.75 25.17
N GLY A 75 10.33 -16.30 24.05
CA GLY A 75 10.36 -15.60 22.77
C GLY A 75 8.98 -15.27 22.22
N ARG A 76 7.96 -16.07 22.55
CA ARG A 76 6.58 -15.78 22.18
C ARG A 76 6.06 -14.53 22.87
N ASP A 77 6.30 -14.39 24.18
CA ASP A 77 5.86 -13.23 24.96
C ASP A 77 6.58 -11.96 24.51
N TYR A 78 7.89 -12.05 24.24
CA TYR A 78 8.65 -10.93 23.66
C TYR A 78 8.10 -10.50 22.29
N TYR A 79 7.80 -11.47 21.43
CA TYR A 79 7.25 -11.15 20.11
C TYR A 79 5.86 -10.52 20.21
N ARG A 80 5.03 -10.95 21.18
CA ARG A 80 3.76 -10.27 21.47
C ARG A 80 3.98 -8.81 21.89
N MET A 81 4.90 -8.55 22.81
CA MET A 81 5.22 -7.18 23.23
C MET A 81 5.69 -6.31 22.06
N HIS A 82 6.51 -6.87 21.16
CA HIS A 82 6.92 -6.18 19.93
C HIS A 82 5.74 -5.80 19.04
N LEU A 83 4.76 -6.70 18.88
CA LEU A 83 3.55 -6.39 18.12
C LEU A 83 2.73 -5.28 18.79
N GLU A 84 2.62 -5.28 20.12
CA GLU A 84 1.97 -4.21 20.88
C GLU A 84 2.68 -2.86 20.71
N GLU A 85 4.00 -2.84 20.79
CA GLU A 85 4.80 -1.64 20.55
C GLU A 85 4.69 -1.15 19.10
N THR A 86 4.68 -2.07 18.13
CA THR A 86 4.47 -1.76 16.71
C THR A 86 3.14 -1.03 16.54
N ILE A 87 2.07 -1.53 17.15
CA ILE A 87 0.74 -0.90 17.12
C ILE A 87 0.78 0.49 17.78
N ALA A 88 1.42 0.62 18.94
CA ALA A 88 1.49 1.88 19.68
C ALA A 88 2.27 2.98 18.94
N ARG A 89 3.20 2.60 18.06
CA ARG A 89 4.02 3.52 17.27
C ARG A 89 3.42 3.87 15.90
N VAL A 90 2.27 3.31 15.53
CA VAL A 90 1.61 3.63 14.25
C VAL A 90 1.25 5.11 14.22
N SER A 91 1.81 5.85 13.27
CA SER A 91 1.62 7.28 13.12
C SER A 91 1.28 7.71 11.70
N ASN A 92 1.07 6.76 10.77
CA ASN A 92 0.65 7.02 9.40
C ASN A 92 0.05 5.75 8.76
N VAL A 93 -0.58 5.92 7.60
CA VAL A 93 -1.30 4.85 6.89
C VAL A 93 -0.36 3.69 6.48
N TYR A 94 0.85 4.00 6.04
CA TYR A 94 1.84 2.97 5.67
C TYR A 94 2.19 2.08 6.87
N GLN A 95 2.45 2.68 8.04
CA GLN A 95 2.73 1.93 9.27
C GLN A 95 1.53 1.13 9.75
N ALA A 96 0.30 1.65 9.60
CA ALA A 96 -0.92 0.92 9.95
C ALA A 96 -1.05 -0.36 9.11
N ASN A 97 -0.83 -0.25 7.80
CA ASN A 97 -0.85 -1.38 6.88
C ASN A 97 0.25 -2.39 7.18
N ALA A 98 1.48 -1.93 7.43
CA ALA A 98 2.59 -2.81 7.81
C ALA A 98 2.32 -3.55 9.13
N ALA A 99 1.73 -2.87 10.12
CA ALA A 99 1.31 -3.50 11.37
C ALA A 99 0.23 -4.57 11.15
N PHE A 100 -0.74 -4.29 10.28
CA PHE A 100 -1.77 -5.26 9.90
C PHE A 100 -1.17 -6.50 9.22
N ASP A 101 -0.21 -6.31 8.32
CA ASP A 101 0.46 -7.42 7.61
C ASP A 101 1.22 -8.33 8.58
N ARG A 102 1.93 -7.74 9.56
CA ARG A 102 2.62 -8.50 10.63
C ARG A 102 1.65 -9.30 11.50
N LEU A 103 0.56 -8.67 11.95
CA LEU A 103 -0.48 -9.37 12.73
C LEU A 103 -1.14 -10.49 11.92
N SER A 104 -1.40 -10.25 10.63
CA SER A 104 -1.99 -11.25 9.72
C SER A 104 -1.06 -12.44 9.51
N ALA A 105 0.25 -12.21 9.36
CA ALA A 105 1.25 -13.27 9.26
C ALA A 105 1.31 -14.08 10.57
N ALA A 106 1.36 -13.40 11.73
CA ALA A 106 1.36 -14.05 13.04
C ALA A 106 0.08 -14.86 13.31
N LYS A 107 -1.09 -14.34 12.90
CA LYS A 107 -2.40 -15.02 12.96
C LYS A 107 -2.42 -16.27 12.08
N SER A 108 -2.00 -16.14 10.82
CA SER A 108 -1.98 -17.24 9.85
C SER A 108 -1.02 -18.35 10.27
N ALA A 109 0.12 -17.97 10.86
CA ALA A 109 1.06 -18.90 11.44
C ALA A 109 0.54 -19.55 12.75
N GLY A 110 -0.55 -19.07 13.35
CA GLY A 110 -1.08 -19.62 14.61
C GLY A 110 -0.08 -19.48 15.76
N LEU A 111 0.66 -18.37 15.82
CA LEU A 111 1.68 -18.16 16.85
C LEU A 111 1.10 -17.89 18.24
N PHE A 112 -0.15 -17.41 18.30
CA PHE A 112 -0.84 -17.03 19.51
C PHE A 112 -2.24 -17.65 19.58
N PRO A 113 -2.80 -17.84 20.79
CA PRO A 113 -4.22 -18.08 20.99
C PRO A 113 -5.10 -17.04 20.29
N GLU A 114 -6.29 -17.46 19.87
CA GLU A 114 -7.20 -16.62 19.06
C GLU A 114 -7.64 -15.36 19.80
N ASP A 115 -7.90 -15.44 21.10
CA ASP A 115 -8.26 -14.31 21.96
C ASP A 115 -7.14 -13.26 22.02
N GLN A 116 -5.89 -13.68 22.15
CA GLN A 116 -4.73 -12.76 22.16
C GLN A 116 -4.54 -12.09 20.80
N MET A 117 -4.72 -12.82 19.71
CA MET A 117 -4.62 -12.25 18.36
C MET A 117 -5.76 -11.26 18.08
N ASN A 118 -6.98 -11.59 18.51
CA ASN A 118 -8.12 -10.69 18.38
C ASN A 118 -7.95 -9.41 19.22
N ASP A 119 -7.35 -9.48 20.41
CA ASP A 119 -6.98 -8.31 21.21
C ASP A 119 -5.98 -7.40 20.48
N LEU A 120 -4.93 -7.96 19.86
CA LEU A 120 -3.95 -7.18 19.09
C LEU A 120 -4.59 -6.51 17.86
N LEU A 121 -5.44 -7.23 17.12
CA LEU A 121 -6.16 -6.67 15.97
C LEU A 121 -7.11 -5.55 16.40
N ALA A 122 -7.85 -5.74 17.49
CA ALA A 122 -8.74 -4.71 18.04
C ALA A 122 -7.98 -3.46 18.51
N LYS A 123 -6.80 -3.64 19.13
CA LYS A 123 -5.89 -2.53 19.49
C LYS A 123 -5.45 -1.75 18.25
N LEU A 124 -5.02 -2.44 17.18
CA LEU A 124 -4.63 -1.80 15.93
C LEU A 124 -5.81 -1.03 15.31
N GLU A 125 -6.98 -1.64 15.25
CA GLU A 125 -8.17 -1.04 14.66
C GLU A 125 -8.61 0.22 15.43
N LYS A 126 -8.54 0.18 16.78
CA LYS A 126 -8.77 1.35 17.63
C LYS A 126 -7.75 2.46 17.39
N THR A 127 -6.47 2.12 17.25
CA THR A 127 -5.42 3.10 16.92
C THR A 127 -5.68 3.76 15.57
N VAL A 128 -6.01 2.97 14.55
CA VAL A 128 -6.29 3.45 13.19
C VAL A 128 -7.53 4.34 13.15
N THR A 129 -8.64 3.92 13.75
CA THR A 129 -9.89 4.71 13.78
C THR A 129 -9.72 6.03 14.52
N ASN A 130 -9.11 6.01 15.71
CA ASN A 130 -8.83 7.24 16.46
C ASN A 130 -7.85 8.15 15.73
N GLY A 131 -6.82 7.58 15.10
CA GLY A 131 -5.87 8.34 14.30
C GLY A 131 -6.48 8.94 13.04
N ASN A 132 -7.44 8.24 12.43
CA ASN A 132 -8.20 8.76 11.30
C ASN A 132 -9.06 9.95 11.71
N VAL A 133 -9.77 9.85 12.84
CA VAL A 133 -10.61 10.93 13.38
C VAL A 133 -9.77 12.15 13.77
N SER A 134 -8.65 11.94 14.47
CA SER A 134 -7.77 13.04 14.90
C SER A 134 -6.94 13.65 13.77
N GLY A 135 -6.78 12.92 12.66
CA GLY A 135 -5.92 13.31 11.54
C GLY A 135 -4.45 12.92 11.69
N SER A 136 -4.06 12.23 12.77
CA SER A 136 -2.69 11.71 12.93
C SER A 136 -2.41 10.55 11.97
N ILE A 137 -3.43 9.80 11.55
CA ILE A 137 -3.33 8.73 10.56
C ILE A 137 -4.36 9.00 9.46
N PRO A 138 -4.04 9.87 8.50
CA PRO A 138 -5.05 10.45 7.62
C PRO A 138 -5.42 9.51 6.47
N PHE A 139 -6.33 8.55 6.70
CA PHE A 139 -6.88 7.73 5.62
C PHE A 139 -7.73 8.56 4.65
N ASP A 140 -7.74 8.11 3.39
CA ASP A 140 -8.68 8.49 2.35
C ASP A 140 -9.11 7.25 1.56
N PHE A 141 -9.94 7.40 0.53
CA PHE A 141 -10.45 6.26 -0.25
C PHE A 141 -9.45 5.64 -1.24
N SER A 142 -8.24 6.18 -1.36
CA SER A 142 -7.18 5.56 -2.16
C SER A 142 -6.40 4.48 -1.38
N GLU A 143 -6.65 4.38 -0.07
CA GLU A 143 -5.94 3.48 0.83
C GLU A 143 -6.68 2.14 1.04
N PRO A 144 -6.01 1.09 1.53
CA PRO A 144 -6.61 -0.22 1.81
C PRO A 144 -7.54 -0.21 3.03
N ILE A 145 -8.73 0.36 2.89
CA ILE A 145 -9.71 0.52 3.99
C ILE A 145 -10.35 -0.81 4.43
N ASP A 146 -10.33 -1.83 3.58
CA ASP A 146 -10.89 -3.16 3.83
C ASP A 146 -10.19 -3.90 4.98
N ARG A 147 -8.94 -3.53 5.25
CA ARG A 147 -8.15 -4.04 6.39
C ARG A 147 -8.65 -3.55 7.74
N PHE A 148 -9.41 -2.45 7.77
CA PHE A 148 -9.86 -1.79 9.00
C PHE A 148 -11.38 -1.54 8.94
N PRO A 149 -12.21 -2.57 9.21
CA PRO A 149 -13.66 -2.50 9.08
C PRO A 149 -14.33 -1.29 9.73
N TYR A 150 -13.90 -0.84 10.91
CA TYR A 150 -14.47 0.36 11.58
C TYR A 150 -14.21 1.68 10.83
N LEU A 151 -13.34 1.71 9.81
CA LEU A 151 -13.27 2.85 8.89
C LEU A 151 -14.55 2.99 8.03
N ASN A 152 -15.40 1.96 7.97
CA ASN A 152 -16.72 2.02 7.31
C ASN A 152 -17.80 2.74 8.13
N ASP A 153 -17.51 3.12 9.37
CA ASP A 153 -18.43 3.92 10.17
C ASP A 153 -18.69 5.29 9.53
N PRO A 154 -19.92 5.84 9.61
CA PRO A 154 -20.29 7.08 8.92
C PRO A 154 -19.37 8.27 9.19
N VAL A 155 -18.88 8.40 10.42
CA VAL A 155 -17.94 9.47 10.82
C VAL A 155 -16.61 9.33 10.08
N ASN A 156 -16.03 8.12 10.05
CA ASN A 156 -14.77 7.86 9.35
C ASN A 156 -14.93 8.03 7.84
N GLN A 157 -16.02 7.52 7.27
CA GLN A 157 -16.34 7.65 5.84
C GLN A 157 -16.43 9.11 5.40
N ARG A 158 -17.11 9.96 6.18
CA ARG A 158 -17.21 11.39 5.89
C ARG A 158 -15.85 12.10 5.91
N ILE A 159 -15.00 11.76 6.88
CA ILE A 159 -13.64 12.31 6.99
C ILE A 159 -12.79 11.88 5.78
N MET A 160 -12.85 10.60 5.40
CA MET A 160 -12.13 10.06 4.24
C MET A 160 -12.64 10.65 2.93
N LEU A 161 -13.95 10.87 2.81
CA LEU A 161 -14.56 11.56 1.67
C LEU A 161 -13.98 12.96 1.50
N ASP A 162 -13.97 13.76 2.57
CA ASP A 162 -13.47 15.13 2.54
C ASP A 162 -11.98 15.19 2.13
N ARG A 163 -11.16 14.26 2.64
CA ARG A 163 -9.75 14.14 2.26
C ARG A 163 -9.57 13.68 0.82
N SER A 164 -10.37 12.72 0.36
CA SER A 164 -10.34 12.21 -1.02
C SER A 164 -10.65 13.34 -2.02
N ILE A 165 -11.68 14.13 -1.75
CA ILE A 165 -12.05 15.33 -2.53
C ILE A 165 -10.88 16.32 -2.56
N LYS A 166 -10.32 16.66 -1.40
CA LYS A 166 -9.19 17.59 -1.29
C LYS A 166 -7.96 17.09 -2.06
N ASN A 167 -7.67 15.80 -2.00
CA ASN A 167 -6.56 15.19 -2.72
C ASN A 167 -6.79 15.25 -4.24
N LEU A 168 -8.01 15.03 -4.73
CA LEU A 168 -8.35 15.19 -6.15
C LEU A 168 -8.33 16.65 -6.63
N GLN A 169 -8.53 17.62 -5.74
CA GLN A 169 -8.40 19.05 -6.07
C GLN A 169 -6.94 19.51 -6.14
N THR A 170 -6.05 18.94 -5.32
CA THR A 170 -4.69 19.48 -5.10
C THR A 170 -3.57 18.65 -5.72
N LYS A 171 -3.74 17.33 -5.88
CA LYS A 171 -2.69 16.41 -6.34
C LYS A 171 -3.08 15.76 -7.67
N GLY A 172 -2.28 15.99 -8.70
CA GLY A 172 -2.46 15.37 -10.03
C GLY A 172 -1.86 13.96 -10.17
N ASN A 173 -0.87 13.61 -9.33
CA ASN A 173 -0.08 12.38 -9.43
C ASN A 173 -0.12 11.59 -8.10
N GLY A 174 -0.31 10.26 -8.19
CA GLY A 174 -0.40 9.36 -7.03
C GLY A 174 -1.49 8.30 -7.18
N ASN A 175 -1.80 7.58 -6.10
CA ASN A 175 -2.97 6.71 -6.04
C ASN A 175 -4.23 7.58 -5.96
N ARG A 176 -5.20 7.37 -6.86
CA ARG A 176 -6.31 8.33 -7.07
C ARG A 176 -7.63 7.72 -6.62
N PRO A 177 -8.38 8.39 -5.71
CA PRO A 177 -9.57 7.81 -5.11
C PRO A 177 -10.82 7.89 -6.01
N VAL A 178 -10.72 8.20 -7.31
CA VAL A 178 -11.93 8.44 -8.15
C VAL A 178 -12.85 7.22 -8.16
N LYS A 179 -12.30 6.02 -8.38
CA LYS A 179 -13.10 4.79 -8.38
C LYS A 179 -13.83 4.58 -7.06
N ALA A 180 -13.10 4.61 -5.95
CA ALA A 180 -13.66 4.41 -4.61
C ALA A 180 -14.63 5.53 -4.20
N LEU A 181 -14.39 6.78 -4.63
CA LEU A 181 -15.32 7.90 -4.45
C LEU A 181 -16.65 7.64 -5.18
N ILE A 182 -16.61 7.13 -6.41
CA ILE A 182 -17.81 6.82 -7.17
C ILE A 182 -18.52 5.59 -6.60
N GLU A 183 -17.79 4.57 -6.15
CA GLU A 183 -18.36 3.42 -5.42
C GLU A 183 -19.06 3.86 -4.12
N TYR A 184 -18.50 4.84 -3.41
CA TYR A 184 -19.15 5.46 -2.25
C TYR A 184 -20.50 6.09 -2.64
N VAL A 185 -20.55 6.88 -3.72
CA VAL A 185 -21.81 7.49 -4.19
C VAL A 185 -22.81 6.43 -4.61
N GLN A 186 -22.38 5.36 -5.28
CA GLN A 186 -23.27 4.24 -5.64
C GLN A 186 -23.92 3.62 -4.40
N LYS A 187 -23.17 3.51 -3.29
CA LYS A 187 -23.66 2.97 -2.02
C LYS A 187 -24.66 3.91 -1.33
N VAL A 188 -24.36 5.21 -1.25
CA VAL A 188 -25.23 6.19 -0.54
C VAL A 188 -26.39 6.71 -1.41
N GLY A 189 -26.30 6.52 -2.73
CA GLY A 189 -27.24 6.99 -3.73
C GLY A 189 -26.88 8.38 -4.29
N PRO A 190 -26.99 8.59 -5.61
CA PRO A 190 -26.68 9.87 -6.24
C PRO A 190 -27.60 11.01 -5.77
N ASP A 191 -28.86 10.71 -5.45
CA ASP A 191 -29.85 11.69 -4.97
C ASP A 191 -29.68 12.09 -3.50
N SER A 192 -28.81 11.41 -2.76
CA SER A 192 -28.51 11.73 -1.37
C SER A 192 -27.84 13.10 -1.23
N ALA A 193 -27.86 13.67 -0.01
CA ALA A 193 -27.17 14.94 0.26
C ALA A 193 -25.67 14.87 -0.08
N GLU A 194 -25.03 13.72 0.17
CA GLU A 194 -23.62 13.51 -0.15
C GLU A 194 -23.40 13.28 -1.64
N GLY A 195 -24.27 12.52 -2.31
CA GLY A 195 -24.24 12.33 -3.76
C GLY A 195 -24.31 13.67 -4.51
N LYS A 196 -25.29 14.51 -4.16
CA LYS A 196 -25.44 15.88 -4.72
C LYS A 196 -24.24 16.78 -4.41
N ARG A 197 -23.69 16.67 -3.20
CA ARG A 197 -22.47 17.41 -2.82
C ARG A 197 -21.30 17.00 -3.71
N ILE A 198 -21.07 15.70 -3.89
CA ILE A 198 -19.99 15.20 -4.74
C ILE A 198 -20.19 15.64 -6.19
N GLU A 199 -21.40 15.51 -6.73
CA GLU A 199 -21.76 15.98 -8.08
C GLU A 199 -21.39 17.45 -8.28
N SER A 200 -21.77 18.32 -7.33
CA SER A 200 -21.47 19.75 -7.40
C SER A 200 -19.98 20.09 -7.37
N LEU A 201 -19.16 19.19 -6.80
CA LEU A 201 -17.71 19.37 -6.69
C LEU A 201 -16.96 18.78 -7.88
N LEU A 202 -17.55 17.88 -8.67
CA LEU A 202 -16.89 17.24 -9.82
C LEU A 202 -16.18 18.22 -10.77
N PRO A 203 -16.73 19.40 -11.11
CA PRO A 203 -16.05 20.37 -11.98
C PRO A 203 -14.75 20.93 -11.38
N THR A 204 -14.61 20.88 -10.05
CA THR A 204 -13.42 21.37 -9.33
C THR A 204 -12.36 20.30 -9.13
N LEU A 205 -12.70 19.04 -9.38
CA LEU A 205 -11.79 17.92 -9.22
C LEU A 205 -10.91 17.79 -10.47
N ASN A 206 -9.64 17.47 -10.28
CA ASN A 206 -8.73 17.19 -11.38
C ASN A 206 -9.00 15.80 -11.97
N ILE A 207 -10.15 15.59 -12.61
CA ILE A 207 -10.55 14.31 -13.21
C ILE A 207 -9.85 14.10 -14.55
N ARG A 208 -9.25 12.93 -14.74
CA ARG A 208 -8.60 12.54 -15.99
C ARG A 208 -9.60 11.98 -16.99
N SER A 209 -9.25 12.03 -18.28
CA SER A 209 -10.12 11.57 -19.36
C SER A 209 -10.49 10.08 -19.22
N ASP A 210 -9.53 9.25 -18.83
CA ASP A 210 -9.70 7.81 -18.59
C ASP A 210 -10.56 7.49 -17.35
N GLU A 211 -10.74 8.45 -16.44
CA GLU A 211 -11.57 8.31 -15.25
C GLU A 211 -13.05 8.66 -15.51
N LEU A 212 -13.36 9.32 -16.64
CA LEU A 212 -14.72 9.75 -16.95
C LEU A 212 -15.70 8.58 -17.11
N ASP A 213 -15.25 7.44 -17.62
CA ASP A 213 -16.11 6.28 -17.81
C ASP A 213 -16.53 5.66 -16.47
N ILE A 214 -15.71 5.81 -15.42
CA ILE A 214 -16.07 5.41 -14.05
C ILE A 214 -17.20 6.30 -13.53
N ILE A 215 -17.08 7.62 -13.73
CA ILE A 215 -18.05 8.62 -13.27
C ILE A 215 -19.38 8.50 -14.02
N ALA A 216 -19.35 8.10 -15.30
CA ALA A 216 -20.53 8.02 -16.15
C ALA A 216 -21.63 7.11 -15.60
N ASN A 217 -21.25 6.10 -14.80
CA ASN A 217 -22.18 5.18 -14.15
C ASN A 217 -23.11 5.86 -13.14
N VAL A 218 -22.70 7.02 -12.60
CA VAL A 218 -23.43 7.72 -11.53
C VAL A 218 -23.86 9.11 -11.99
N PHE A 219 -23.00 9.82 -12.71
CA PHE A 219 -23.24 11.19 -13.18
C PHE A 219 -23.06 11.31 -14.70
N PRO A 220 -23.92 10.67 -15.51
CA PRO A 220 -23.77 10.64 -16.97
C PRO A 220 -23.86 12.02 -17.63
N GLN A 221 -24.65 12.94 -17.05
CA GLN A 221 -24.80 14.30 -17.59
C GLN A 221 -23.53 15.13 -17.43
N PHE A 222 -22.87 15.03 -16.27
CA PHE A 222 -21.56 15.65 -16.04
C PHE A 222 -20.53 15.15 -17.07
N VAL A 223 -20.46 13.83 -17.28
CA VAL A 223 -19.51 13.24 -18.23
C VAL A 223 -19.80 13.67 -19.66
N LYS A 224 -21.07 13.74 -20.07
CA LYS A 224 -21.46 14.23 -21.40
C LYS A 224 -20.97 15.67 -21.61
N ALA A 225 -21.26 16.57 -20.68
CA ALA A 225 -20.81 17.96 -20.75
C ALA A 225 -19.27 18.05 -20.76
N ARG A 226 -18.60 17.28 -19.90
CA ARG A 226 -17.14 17.30 -19.82
C ARG A 226 -16.46 16.77 -21.08
N LYS A 227 -17.01 15.74 -21.73
CA LYS A 227 -16.49 15.21 -23.00
C LYS A 227 -16.62 16.21 -24.15
N GLU A 228 -17.61 17.12 -24.11
CA GLU A 228 -17.74 18.21 -25.08
C GLU A 228 -16.66 19.30 -24.90
N GLU A 229 -16.13 19.46 -23.69
CA GLU A 229 -15.06 20.41 -23.37
C GLU A 229 -13.64 19.88 -23.64
N ILE A 230 -13.46 18.56 -23.75
CA ILE A 230 -12.14 17.96 -24.02
C ILE A 230 -11.78 18.18 -25.49
N SER A 231 -10.89 19.15 -25.72
CA SER A 231 -10.28 19.41 -27.02
C SER A 231 -8.98 18.60 -27.20
N VAL A 232 -8.87 17.86 -28.30
CA VAL A 232 -7.61 17.21 -28.71
C VAL A 232 -6.84 18.16 -29.62
N SER A 233 -5.66 18.61 -29.20
CA SER A 233 -4.74 19.36 -30.06
C SER A 233 -3.89 18.38 -30.87
N VAL A 234 -4.13 18.29 -32.18
CA VAL A 234 -3.34 17.46 -33.10
C VAL A 234 -2.30 18.34 -33.80
N PHE A 235 -1.02 18.10 -33.54
CA PHE A 235 0.07 18.73 -34.30
C PHE A 235 0.40 17.89 -35.52
N LEU A 236 0.05 18.40 -36.71
CA LEU A 236 0.42 17.79 -37.97
C LEU A 236 1.75 18.38 -38.47
N GLN A 237 2.77 17.53 -38.61
CA GLN A 237 4.01 17.90 -39.29
C GLN A 237 4.15 17.10 -40.59
N VAL A 238 3.96 17.76 -41.72
CA VAL A 238 4.18 17.15 -43.04
C VAL A 238 5.66 17.25 -43.39
N LYS A 239 6.36 16.11 -43.47
CA LYS A 239 7.76 16.05 -43.93
C LYS A 239 7.78 15.73 -45.43
N ASN A 240 8.57 16.50 -46.19
CA ASN A 240 8.76 16.35 -47.65
C ASN A 240 7.48 16.53 -48.49
N GLY A 241 6.44 17.18 -47.95
CA GLY A 241 5.26 17.59 -48.71
C GLY A 241 5.42 19.00 -49.26
N ASP A 242 4.83 19.27 -50.43
CA ASP A 242 4.69 20.65 -50.90
C ASP A 242 3.58 21.37 -50.11
N ARG A 243 3.42 22.67 -50.37
CA ARG A 243 2.41 23.50 -49.69
C ARG A 243 0.99 22.98 -49.93
N LEU A 244 0.70 22.48 -51.14
CA LEU A 244 -0.62 22.00 -51.55
C LEU A 244 -1.00 20.73 -50.79
N LEU A 245 -0.08 19.79 -50.65
CA LEU A 245 -0.32 18.57 -49.87
C LEU A 245 -0.61 18.89 -48.40
N THR A 246 0.07 19.89 -47.84
CA THR A 246 -0.17 20.33 -46.46
C THR A 246 -1.56 20.97 -46.30
N GLU A 247 -1.97 21.81 -47.26
CA GLU A 247 -3.30 22.43 -47.29
C GLU A 247 -4.42 21.39 -47.47
N ASP A 248 -4.24 20.41 -48.37
CA ASP A 248 -5.21 19.33 -48.61
C ASP A 248 -5.43 18.46 -47.37
N ILE A 249 -4.35 18.10 -46.67
CA ILE A 249 -4.44 17.29 -45.44
C ILE A 249 -5.13 18.10 -44.32
N LEU A 250 -4.81 19.38 -44.16
CA LEU A 250 -5.48 20.25 -43.19
C LEU A 250 -6.97 20.41 -43.51
N GLN A 251 -7.34 20.57 -44.78
CA GLN A 251 -8.73 20.68 -45.20
C GLN A 251 -9.51 19.38 -44.96
N ALA A 252 -8.90 18.22 -45.25
CA ALA A 252 -9.47 16.91 -44.96
C ALA A 252 -9.68 16.68 -43.45
N LEU A 253 -8.75 17.16 -42.62
CA LEU A 253 -8.84 17.07 -41.17
C LEU A 253 -9.90 18.02 -40.59
N ARG A 254 -9.99 19.27 -41.07
CA ARG A 254 -11.03 20.23 -40.67
C ARG A 254 -12.45 19.74 -40.92
N GLY A 255 -12.65 18.96 -41.99
CA GLY A 255 -13.94 18.34 -42.29
C GLY A 255 -14.32 17.20 -41.33
N LYS A 256 -13.37 16.64 -40.58
CA LYS A 256 -13.55 15.45 -39.73
C LYS A 256 -13.29 15.68 -38.25
N VAL A 257 -12.56 16.73 -37.89
CA VAL A 257 -12.12 17.04 -36.53
C VAL A 257 -12.48 18.49 -36.23
N ARG A 258 -13.27 18.72 -35.18
CA ARG A 258 -13.58 20.07 -34.69
C ARG A 258 -12.31 20.70 -34.12
N GLY A 259 -11.95 21.90 -34.59
CA GLY A 259 -10.87 22.72 -34.01
C GLY A 259 -9.48 22.60 -34.65
N VAL A 260 -9.36 22.10 -35.88
CA VAL A 260 -8.13 22.07 -36.70
C VAL A 260 -7.93 23.36 -37.51
#